data_AF-A0A951K0C6-F1
#
_entry.id   AF-A0A951K0C6-F1
#
_cell.length_a   1.000
_cell.length_b   1.000
_cell.length_c   1.000
_cell.angle_alpha   90.00
_cell.angle_beta   90.00
_cell.angle_gamma   90.00
#
_symmetry.space_group_name_H-M   'P 1'
#
loop_
_entity.id
_entity.type
_entity.pdbx_description
1 polymer ?
#
loop_
_entity_poly.entity_id
_entity_poly.type
_entity_poly.pdbx_seq_one_letter_code
_entity_poly.pdbx_strand_id
1 'polypeptide(L)'
;MSVMPATTQQRGSFAVRVVERLSGLLARRGTTRRSFLFRAAVVGSAFAVDPIGYALKPGTAYASVCGRSSSCSGGWSVFCCTINGGANTCPDYSYVAGWWKVDASAFCLGAPRYYIDCNRRPNRSCRCRCNTRGGCDRRRTCCNVFRYGQCNTHVKGVTAVVCRIVTCTPPWEWDRSCGRTVRTSESTRTHSSSCLPGTNPSRIEIKYQDLGLVGSFLGAPDGRERDADRNGRKRRYDKGMILWHRDHGAHEVHGWLARRYRRSGAETGPLGYPRTDHRPVGDRSGQIVRFERGSIYRKFGGPTTIVLGRVDRRYRKLGGPRGRLGYPTSDTMPTNARGTATRFERGAIFDSPDTDAVAVLGRIATVYLERGGPGGSGLGFPVAPHRSVDGGGGRKQRFEDGLIIGPSPRRVFVVREPIRRRYMGEMDGPSGPWGYPITHTGEIVDKDGLWNRFQRAVVYWSPQTGSHWFERGTIYRRYRIEGGASGRLGFPIADQDVTPDGLQRVTFEHGAITYEPESGAVEVIEG
;
A
#
# COMPACT_ATOMS: atom_id res chain seq x y z
N MET A 1 -59.08 -19.65 72.27
CA MET A 1 -59.97 -18.57 72.74
C MET A 1 -60.23 -17.62 71.57
N SER A 2 -61.53 -17.40 71.31
CA SER A 2 -62.20 -16.23 70.73
C SER A 2 -61.67 -15.65 69.40
N VAL A 3 -62.37 -15.71 68.26
CA VAL A 3 -63.72 -15.21 67.89
C VAL A 3 -63.80 -13.66 67.75
N MET A 4 -63.90 -13.24 66.47
CA MET A 4 -64.60 -12.06 65.87
C MET A 4 -64.06 -10.64 66.15
N PRO A 5 -64.46 -9.57 65.39
CA PRO A 5 -65.52 -9.43 64.35
C PRO A 5 -65.07 -8.76 63.01
N ALA A 6 -65.78 -8.96 61.88
CA ALA A 6 -66.76 -8.10 61.18
C ALA A 6 -66.20 -6.75 60.63
N THR A 7 -66.53 -6.17 59.46
CA THR A 7 -67.65 -6.35 58.51
C THR A 7 -67.29 -5.72 57.14
N THR A 8 -67.69 -6.40 56.07
CA THR A 8 -68.06 -6.04 54.68
C THR A 8 -67.76 -4.65 54.05
N GLN A 9 -67.09 -4.65 52.87
CA GLN A 9 -67.46 -3.79 51.71
C GLN A 9 -67.04 -4.43 50.37
N GLN A 10 -67.72 -4.01 49.30
CA GLN A 10 -67.99 -4.73 48.05
C GLN A 10 -66.82 -4.98 47.08
N ARG A 11 -67.05 -5.96 46.18
CA ARG A 11 -66.10 -6.64 45.28
C ARG A 11 -65.62 -5.79 44.08
N GLY A 12 -64.30 -5.70 43.91
CA GLY A 12 -63.64 -5.39 42.63
C GLY A 12 -63.33 -6.65 41.79
N SER A 13 -63.42 -6.50 40.46
CA SER A 13 -63.24 -7.53 39.42
C SER A 13 -61.93 -8.33 39.52
N PHE A 14 -61.99 -9.62 39.14
CA PHE A 14 -60.89 -10.60 39.16
C PHE A 14 -59.62 -10.13 38.42
N ALA A 15 -59.75 -9.30 37.39
CA ALA A 15 -58.61 -8.78 36.60
C ALA A 15 -57.69 -7.84 37.40
N VAL A 16 -58.21 -7.10 38.37
CA VAL A 16 -57.42 -6.15 39.18
C VAL A 16 -56.58 -6.89 40.24
N ARG A 17 -57.09 -8.01 40.77
CA ARG A 17 -56.37 -8.84 41.75
C ARG A 17 -55.24 -9.68 41.15
N VAL A 18 -55.27 -9.96 39.85
CA VAL A 18 -54.21 -10.71 39.16
C VAL A 18 -53.00 -9.80 38.88
N VAL A 19 -53.22 -8.53 38.55
CA VAL A 19 -52.13 -7.58 38.26
C VAL A 19 -51.36 -7.19 39.53
N GLU A 20 -52.02 -6.92 40.65
CA GLU A 20 -51.32 -6.61 41.90
C GLU A 20 -50.57 -7.81 42.50
N ARG A 21 -51.09 -9.05 42.33
CA ARG A 21 -50.36 -10.26 42.75
C ARG A 21 -49.13 -10.56 41.89
N LEU A 22 -49.13 -10.17 40.61
CA LEU A 22 -47.97 -10.40 39.72
C LEU A 22 -46.88 -9.35 39.90
N SER A 23 -47.24 -8.11 40.26
CA SER A 23 -46.26 -7.04 40.58
C SER A 23 -45.52 -7.28 41.90
N GLY A 24 -46.17 -7.89 42.90
CA GLY A 24 -45.55 -8.22 44.18
C GLY A 24 -44.65 -9.48 44.16
N LEU A 25 -44.93 -10.45 43.28
CA LEU A 25 -44.19 -11.72 43.20
C LEU A 25 -42.88 -11.62 42.39
N LEU A 26 -42.70 -10.60 41.56
CA LEU A 26 -41.50 -10.44 40.73
C LEU A 26 -40.45 -9.48 41.30
N ALA A 27 -40.75 -8.81 42.42
CA ALA A 27 -39.77 -8.05 43.21
C ALA A 27 -38.86 -8.93 44.08
N ARG A 28 -39.06 -10.26 44.08
CA ARG A 28 -38.25 -11.23 44.81
C ARG A 28 -37.80 -12.39 43.90
N ARG A 29 -36.89 -12.13 42.95
CA ARG A 29 -35.89 -13.12 42.49
C ARG A 29 -34.90 -12.46 41.52
N GLY A 30 -33.64 -12.42 41.95
CA GLY A 30 -32.56 -11.67 41.34
C GLY A 30 -32.23 -12.08 39.89
N THR A 31 -32.01 -11.08 39.04
CA THR A 31 -31.38 -11.24 37.73
C THR A 31 -30.25 -10.20 37.59
N THR A 32 -29.12 -10.63 37.04
CA THR A 32 -27.84 -9.90 37.05
C THR A 32 -27.78 -8.75 36.03
N ARG A 33 -27.04 -7.67 36.38
CA ARG A 33 -26.89 -6.40 35.60
C ARG A 33 -26.54 -6.56 34.10
N ARG A 34 -26.01 -7.71 33.66
CA ARG A 34 -25.59 -7.96 32.27
C ARG A 34 -26.74 -8.36 31.34
N SER A 35 -27.87 -8.85 31.86
CA SER A 35 -29.07 -9.16 31.04
C SER A 35 -29.99 -7.94 30.88
N PHE A 36 -29.98 -7.02 31.85
CA PHE A 36 -30.74 -5.77 31.80
C PHE A 36 -30.18 -4.77 30.77
N LEU A 37 -28.85 -4.62 30.68
CA LEU A 37 -28.22 -3.71 29.73
C LEU A 37 -28.33 -4.18 28.26
N PHE A 38 -28.40 -5.48 28.02
CA PHE A 38 -28.61 -6.02 26.66
C PHE A 38 -30.07 -5.86 26.19
N ARG A 39 -31.04 -5.90 27.11
CA ARG A 39 -32.46 -5.63 26.80
C ARG A 39 -32.77 -4.14 26.70
N ALA A 40 -32.11 -3.29 27.48
CA ALA A 40 -32.25 -1.84 27.40
C ALA A 40 -31.67 -1.25 26.09
N ALA A 41 -30.55 -1.79 25.57
CA ALA A 41 -29.94 -1.30 24.33
C ALA A 41 -30.77 -1.62 23.06
N VAL A 42 -31.46 -2.76 23.04
CA VAL A 42 -32.34 -3.17 21.93
C VAL A 42 -33.66 -2.40 21.96
N VAL A 43 -34.19 -2.11 23.16
CA VAL A 43 -35.42 -1.30 23.34
C VAL A 43 -35.16 0.18 23.04
N GLY A 44 -33.99 0.72 23.43
CA GLY A 44 -33.63 2.12 23.17
C GLY A 44 -33.49 2.48 21.69
N SER A 45 -33.12 1.52 20.84
CA SER A 45 -32.98 1.73 19.39
C SER A 45 -34.33 1.73 18.66
N ALA A 46 -35.32 1.00 19.16
CA ALA A 46 -36.65 0.88 18.56
C ALA A 46 -37.55 2.08 18.88
N PHE A 47 -37.45 2.63 20.09
CA PHE A 47 -38.19 3.83 20.51
C PHE A 47 -37.73 5.10 19.78
N ALA A 48 -36.48 5.15 19.32
CA ALA A 48 -35.93 6.32 18.62
C ALA A 48 -36.45 6.48 17.17
N VAL A 49 -37.11 5.46 16.60
CA VAL A 49 -37.48 5.41 15.18
C VAL A 49 -39.00 5.49 14.96
N ASP A 50 -39.82 4.90 15.83
CA ASP A 50 -41.29 5.00 15.77
C ASP A 50 -41.92 4.73 17.17
N PRO A 51 -42.02 5.76 18.03
CA PRO A 51 -42.49 5.61 19.41
C PRO A 51 -43.96 5.17 19.50
N ILE A 52 -44.80 5.61 18.55
CA ILE A 52 -46.26 5.40 18.58
C ILE A 52 -46.61 4.03 17.98
N GLY A 53 -45.90 3.59 16.94
CA GLY A 53 -46.11 2.27 16.33
C GLY A 53 -45.77 1.11 17.26
N TYR A 54 -44.71 1.24 18.07
CA TYR A 54 -44.27 0.18 18.98
C TYR A 54 -45.20 -0.01 20.19
N ALA A 55 -45.77 1.08 20.71
CA ALA A 55 -46.71 1.04 21.84
C ALA A 55 -48.07 0.42 21.46
N LEU A 56 -48.49 0.54 20.20
CA LEU A 56 -49.83 0.14 19.77
C LEU A 56 -49.88 -1.22 19.06
N LYS A 57 -48.76 -1.75 18.50
CA LYS A 57 -48.70 -3.08 17.88
C LYS A 57 -47.30 -3.70 18.00
N PRO A 58 -47.08 -4.79 18.77
CA PRO A 58 -45.80 -5.47 18.80
C PRO A 58 -45.58 -6.23 17.47
N GLY A 59 -44.88 -5.61 16.53
CA GLY A 59 -44.34 -6.27 15.33
C GLY A 59 -43.00 -6.94 15.63
N THR A 60 -42.71 -8.06 14.97
CA THR A 60 -41.38 -8.70 15.04
C THR A 60 -40.32 -7.79 14.41
N ALA A 61 -39.03 -7.96 14.75
CA ALA A 61 -37.92 -7.26 14.07
C ALA A 61 -37.90 -7.46 12.55
N TYR A 62 -38.65 -8.44 12.03
CA TYR A 62 -38.90 -8.65 10.62
C TYR A 62 -39.82 -7.58 10.00
N ALA A 63 -40.80 -7.05 10.76
CA ALA A 63 -41.70 -5.98 10.32
C ALA A 63 -41.02 -4.60 10.26
N SER A 64 -39.90 -4.41 10.98
CA SER A 64 -39.10 -3.17 10.89
C SER A 64 -38.11 -3.17 9.72
N VAL A 65 -37.72 -4.36 9.20
CA VAL A 65 -36.91 -4.50 7.97
C VAL A 65 -37.80 -4.61 6.72
N CYS A 66 -38.91 -5.34 6.80
CA CYS A 66 -39.89 -5.48 5.73
C CYS A 66 -41.11 -4.57 6.01
N GLY A 67 -41.19 -3.40 5.38
CA GLY A 67 -42.39 -2.55 5.42
C GLY A 67 -43.56 -3.11 4.59
N ARG A 68 -44.74 -2.45 4.67
CA ARG A 68 -45.93 -2.74 3.83
C ARG A 68 -45.64 -2.68 2.31
N SER A 69 -44.54 -2.06 1.89
CA SER A 69 -44.06 -1.91 0.52
C SER A 69 -43.20 -3.08 0.00
N SER A 70 -43.08 -4.17 0.75
CA SER A 70 -42.34 -5.38 0.37
C SER A 70 -43.14 -6.36 -0.50
N SER A 71 -44.44 -6.13 -0.69
CA SER A 71 -45.33 -6.95 -1.51
C SER A 71 -45.39 -6.49 -2.97
N CYS A 72 -45.89 -7.36 -3.85
CA CYS A 72 -46.04 -7.04 -5.27
C CYS A 72 -47.12 -5.99 -5.54
N SER A 73 -48.14 -5.91 -4.67
CA SER A 73 -49.18 -4.88 -4.74
C SER A 73 -48.67 -3.49 -4.34
N GLY A 74 -47.53 -3.41 -3.63
CA GLY A 74 -46.93 -2.14 -3.22
C GLY A 74 -46.34 -1.29 -4.35
N GLY A 75 -46.34 -1.77 -5.60
CA GLY A 75 -45.89 -1.01 -6.78
C GLY A 75 -44.38 -0.82 -6.92
N TRP A 76 -43.59 -1.13 -5.89
CA TRP A 76 -42.14 -0.94 -5.90
C TRP A 76 -41.39 -2.01 -6.71
N SER A 77 -40.23 -1.63 -7.25
CA SER A 77 -39.34 -2.54 -7.96
C SER A 77 -38.47 -3.35 -6.98
N VAL A 78 -38.22 -4.61 -7.32
CA VAL A 78 -37.37 -5.55 -6.58
C VAL A 78 -35.90 -5.08 -6.52
N PHE A 79 -35.17 -5.46 -5.48
CA PHE A 79 -33.72 -5.24 -5.42
C PHE A 79 -32.97 -6.28 -6.27
N CYS A 80 -31.86 -5.86 -6.85
CA CYS A 80 -31.10 -6.72 -7.78
C CYS A 80 -30.56 -7.97 -7.09
N CYS A 81 -30.10 -7.89 -5.84
CA CYS A 81 -29.59 -9.07 -5.13
C CYS A 81 -30.64 -10.19 -5.01
N THR A 82 -31.92 -9.88 -4.98
CA THR A 82 -33.00 -10.86 -4.85
C THR A 82 -33.18 -11.71 -6.12
N ILE A 83 -33.03 -11.10 -7.30
CA ILE A 83 -33.24 -11.75 -8.60
C ILE A 83 -31.95 -12.09 -9.34
N ASN A 84 -30.83 -11.49 -8.95
CA ASN A 84 -29.53 -11.60 -9.61
C ASN A 84 -28.56 -12.51 -8.81
N GLY A 85 -29.07 -13.61 -8.27
CA GLY A 85 -28.25 -14.60 -7.55
C GLY A 85 -27.51 -14.05 -6.34
N GLY A 86 -28.06 -13.04 -5.65
CA GLY A 86 -27.41 -12.35 -4.53
C GLY A 86 -26.61 -11.10 -4.94
N ALA A 87 -26.36 -10.88 -6.23
CA ALA A 87 -25.52 -9.78 -6.69
C ALA A 87 -26.25 -8.43 -6.63
N ASN A 88 -25.64 -7.45 -5.98
CA ASN A 88 -26.13 -6.08 -5.93
C ASN A 88 -25.58 -5.27 -7.12
N THR A 89 -25.80 -5.80 -8.32
CA THR A 89 -25.38 -5.22 -9.60
C THR A 89 -26.50 -5.37 -10.62
N CYS A 90 -26.47 -4.55 -11.68
CA CYS A 90 -27.44 -4.66 -12.76
C CYS A 90 -27.22 -5.99 -13.49
N PRO A 91 -28.26 -6.81 -13.68
CA PRO A 91 -28.18 -7.98 -14.55
C PRO A 91 -27.71 -7.62 -15.96
N ASP A 92 -27.05 -8.54 -16.68
CA ASP A 92 -26.41 -8.29 -17.98
C ASP A 92 -27.36 -7.69 -19.04
N TYR A 93 -28.64 -8.05 -18.98
CA TYR A 93 -29.68 -7.55 -19.89
C TYR A 93 -30.26 -6.18 -19.48
N SER A 94 -29.67 -5.54 -18.49
CA SER A 94 -30.06 -4.23 -17.97
C SER A 94 -28.87 -3.27 -17.91
N TYR A 95 -29.13 -2.01 -17.58
CA TYR A 95 -28.13 -0.95 -17.44
C TYR A 95 -28.57 0.07 -16.38
N VAL A 96 -27.61 0.79 -15.80
CA VAL A 96 -27.86 1.84 -14.81
C VAL A 96 -28.52 3.05 -15.49
N ALA A 97 -29.76 3.38 -15.14
CA ALA A 97 -30.54 4.38 -15.88
C ALA A 97 -30.78 5.70 -15.13
N GLY A 98 -30.65 5.69 -13.81
CA GLY A 98 -30.87 6.84 -12.94
C GLY A 98 -30.85 6.44 -11.48
N TRP A 99 -30.85 7.44 -10.59
CA TRP A 99 -30.73 7.20 -9.16
C TRP A 99 -31.40 8.29 -8.33
N TRP A 100 -31.77 7.96 -7.10
CA TRP A 100 -32.11 8.96 -6.08
C TRP A 100 -31.41 8.60 -4.78
N LYS A 101 -31.27 9.59 -3.90
CA LYS A 101 -30.73 9.41 -2.55
C LYS A 101 -31.80 9.53 -1.49
N VAL A 102 -31.48 8.96 -0.33
CA VAL A 102 -32.12 9.18 0.95
C VAL A 102 -31.03 9.64 1.91
N ASP A 103 -31.27 10.74 2.61
CA ASP A 103 -30.34 11.22 3.63
C ASP A 103 -30.54 10.50 4.98
N ALA A 104 -29.50 10.51 5.82
CA ALA A 104 -29.53 9.90 7.16
C ALA A 104 -29.99 8.43 7.20
N SER A 105 -29.46 7.59 6.30
CA SER A 105 -29.86 6.18 6.22
C SER A 105 -29.18 5.33 7.29
N ALA A 106 -29.97 4.63 8.11
CA ALA A 106 -29.46 3.66 9.08
C ALA A 106 -28.64 2.54 8.41
N PHE A 107 -29.04 2.11 7.22
CA PHE A 107 -28.31 1.13 6.40
C PHE A 107 -26.94 1.61 5.88
N CYS A 108 -26.62 2.89 6.07
CA CYS A 108 -25.34 3.49 5.72
C CYS A 108 -24.71 4.20 6.94
N LEU A 109 -25.10 3.82 8.16
CA LEU A 109 -24.61 4.41 9.42
C LEU A 109 -24.77 5.94 9.46
N GLY A 110 -25.92 6.44 9.01
CA GLY A 110 -26.26 7.86 8.95
C GLY A 110 -25.78 8.57 7.69
N ALA A 111 -24.97 7.93 6.84
CA ALA A 111 -24.62 8.51 5.53
C ALA A 111 -25.80 8.40 4.54
N PRO A 112 -25.78 9.15 3.42
CA PRO A 112 -26.75 9.00 2.36
C PRO A 112 -26.72 7.59 1.76
N ARG A 113 -27.91 7.06 1.43
CA ARG A 113 -28.09 5.83 0.67
C ARG A 113 -28.63 6.15 -0.70
N TYR A 114 -28.03 5.58 -1.72
CA TYR A 114 -28.41 5.74 -3.12
C TYR A 114 -29.16 4.51 -3.59
N TYR A 115 -30.27 4.73 -4.27
CA TYR A 115 -31.06 3.72 -4.95
C TYR A 115 -30.93 3.96 -6.45
N ILE A 116 -30.56 2.92 -7.18
CA ILE A 116 -30.20 3.03 -8.59
C ILE A 116 -31.08 2.07 -9.38
N ASP A 117 -31.82 2.59 -10.35
CA ASP A 117 -32.66 1.77 -11.20
C ASP A 117 -31.82 1.11 -12.32
N CYS A 118 -31.93 -0.21 -12.41
CA CYS A 118 -31.41 -1.00 -13.52
C CYS A 118 -32.54 -1.21 -14.54
N ASN A 119 -32.51 -0.46 -15.63
CA ASN A 119 -33.53 -0.57 -16.67
C ASN A 119 -33.12 -1.61 -17.71
N ARG A 120 -34.12 -2.29 -18.28
CA ARG A 120 -33.94 -3.25 -19.37
C ARG A 120 -33.27 -2.59 -20.57
N ARG A 121 -32.27 -3.23 -21.18
CA ARG A 121 -31.69 -2.75 -22.44
C ARG A 121 -32.75 -2.75 -23.56
N PRO A 122 -32.82 -1.73 -24.46
CA PRO A 122 -33.89 -1.61 -25.46
C PRO A 122 -34.15 -2.87 -26.29
N ASN A 123 -33.07 -3.57 -26.66
CA ASN A 123 -32.98 -4.78 -27.47
C ASN A 123 -33.10 -6.11 -26.69
N ARG A 124 -33.51 -6.06 -25.42
CA ARG A 124 -33.80 -7.25 -24.59
C ARG A 124 -35.26 -7.27 -24.19
N SER A 125 -35.87 -8.43 -23.99
CA SER A 125 -37.25 -8.52 -23.48
C SER A 125 -37.25 -8.68 -21.96
N CYS A 126 -38.32 -8.19 -21.31
CA CYS A 126 -38.61 -8.53 -19.92
C CYS A 126 -40.11 -8.45 -19.70
N ARG A 127 -40.67 -9.38 -18.91
CA ARG A 127 -42.09 -9.45 -18.62
C ARG A 127 -42.35 -8.98 -17.19
N CYS A 128 -43.38 -8.15 -17.02
CA CYS A 128 -43.85 -7.75 -15.70
C CYS A 128 -44.26 -8.98 -14.90
N ARG A 129 -43.67 -9.14 -13.71
CA ARG A 129 -44.04 -10.21 -12.77
C ARG A 129 -43.72 -9.80 -11.33
N CYS A 130 -44.36 -10.48 -10.39
CA CYS A 130 -44.00 -10.43 -8.99
C CYS A 130 -42.80 -11.33 -8.74
N ASN A 131 -41.85 -10.88 -7.93
CA ASN A 131 -40.87 -11.79 -7.35
C ASN A 131 -41.54 -12.61 -6.25
N THR A 132 -41.51 -13.93 -6.37
CA THR A 132 -42.13 -14.86 -5.40
C THR A 132 -41.10 -15.50 -4.47
N ARG A 133 -39.80 -15.25 -4.69
CA ARG A 133 -38.75 -15.71 -3.76
C ARG A 133 -39.02 -15.14 -2.36
N GLY A 134 -38.99 -15.99 -1.34
CA GLY A 134 -39.29 -15.62 0.05
C GLY A 134 -38.40 -14.48 0.58
N GLY A 135 -38.88 -13.74 1.58
CA GLY A 135 -38.15 -12.61 2.20
C GLY A 135 -38.83 -11.23 2.05
N CYS A 136 -38.10 -10.16 2.38
CA CYS A 136 -38.57 -8.75 2.38
C CYS A 136 -38.74 -8.10 0.98
N ASP A 137 -38.73 -8.88 -0.11
CA ASP A 137 -38.62 -8.31 -1.46
C ASP A 137 -39.48 -9.07 -2.49
N ARG A 138 -40.75 -9.26 -2.16
CA ARG A 138 -41.78 -9.83 -3.07
C ARG A 138 -42.32 -8.80 -4.07
N ARG A 139 -41.46 -7.85 -4.46
CA ARG A 139 -41.76 -6.67 -5.27
C ARG A 139 -41.86 -6.99 -6.76
N ARG A 140 -42.23 -5.99 -7.56
CA ARG A 140 -42.37 -6.11 -9.02
C ARG A 140 -41.01 -6.13 -9.70
N THR A 141 -40.89 -6.87 -10.79
CA THR A 141 -39.78 -6.75 -11.74
C THR A 141 -40.36 -6.48 -13.12
N CYS A 142 -39.76 -5.54 -13.85
CA CYS A 142 -40.14 -5.16 -15.21
C CYS A 142 -41.58 -4.64 -15.39
N CYS A 143 -42.22 -4.17 -14.32
CA CYS A 143 -43.56 -3.58 -14.37
C CYS A 143 -43.54 -2.05 -14.42
N ASN A 144 -42.53 -1.43 -13.82
CA ASN A 144 -42.44 0.02 -13.75
C ASN A 144 -41.64 0.54 -14.95
N VAL A 145 -42.24 1.41 -15.75
CA VAL A 145 -41.62 2.00 -16.95
C VAL A 145 -41.40 3.49 -16.70
N PHE A 146 -40.25 3.84 -16.14
CA PHE A 146 -39.84 5.22 -15.92
C PHE A 146 -38.31 5.32 -15.84
N ARG A 147 -37.78 6.54 -15.90
CA ARG A 147 -36.35 6.81 -15.79
C ARG A 147 -36.09 8.23 -15.28
N TYR A 148 -35.20 8.38 -14.28
CA TYR A 148 -34.80 9.70 -13.76
C TYR A 148 -33.81 10.47 -14.66
N GLY A 149 -33.13 9.78 -15.58
CA GLY A 149 -32.33 10.39 -16.64
C GLY A 149 -30.97 10.92 -16.20
N GLN A 150 -30.43 10.47 -15.06
CA GLN A 150 -29.11 10.92 -14.58
C GLN A 150 -27.95 10.04 -15.08
N CYS A 151 -28.22 8.82 -15.53
CA CYS A 151 -27.18 7.91 -16.01
C CYS A 151 -27.47 7.41 -17.41
N ASN A 152 -26.42 7.11 -18.19
CA ASN A 152 -26.52 6.58 -19.56
C ASN A 152 -27.46 7.38 -20.48
N THR A 153 -27.45 8.72 -20.38
CA THR A 153 -28.41 9.64 -21.04
C THR A 153 -28.50 9.50 -22.56
N HIS A 154 -27.49 8.92 -23.20
CA HIS A 154 -27.46 8.60 -24.63
C HIS A 154 -28.50 7.54 -25.06
N VAL A 155 -28.97 6.66 -24.15
CA VAL A 155 -30.00 5.67 -24.47
C VAL A 155 -31.34 6.39 -24.63
N LYS A 156 -31.93 6.35 -25.84
CA LYS A 156 -33.23 6.98 -26.13
C LYS A 156 -34.40 6.16 -25.57
N GLY A 157 -35.44 6.85 -25.15
CA GLY A 157 -36.68 6.25 -24.65
C GLY A 157 -36.62 5.76 -23.21
N VAL A 158 -37.73 5.14 -22.78
CA VAL A 158 -37.91 4.60 -21.43
C VAL A 158 -38.20 3.11 -21.53
N THR A 159 -37.45 2.31 -20.77
CA THR A 159 -37.65 0.86 -20.66
C THR A 159 -38.00 0.48 -19.24
N ALA A 160 -38.51 -0.74 -19.05
CA ALA A 160 -38.93 -1.21 -17.74
C ALA A 160 -37.76 -1.36 -16.75
N VAL A 161 -37.98 -0.99 -15.49
CA VAL A 161 -37.06 -1.21 -14.37
C VAL A 161 -37.04 -2.69 -14.03
N VAL A 162 -35.90 -3.33 -14.23
CA VAL A 162 -35.67 -4.75 -13.93
C VAL A 162 -35.56 -4.95 -12.43
N CYS A 163 -34.68 -4.18 -11.80
CA CYS A 163 -34.42 -4.20 -10.36
C CYS A 163 -33.71 -2.92 -9.92
N ARG A 164 -33.42 -2.83 -8.62
CA ARG A 164 -32.68 -1.71 -8.01
C ARG A 164 -31.43 -2.15 -7.29
N ILE A 165 -30.34 -1.43 -7.50
CA ILE A 165 -29.13 -1.52 -6.69
C ILE A 165 -29.25 -0.52 -5.53
N VAL A 166 -28.66 -0.85 -4.39
CA VAL A 166 -28.44 0.10 -3.31
C VAL A 166 -26.96 0.27 -3.02
N THR A 167 -26.54 1.48 -2.70
CA THR A 167 -25.14 1.73 -2.30
C THR A 167 -25.06 2.92 -1.36
N CYS A 168 -24.05 2.94 -0.49
CA CYS A 168 -23.69 4.09 0.32
C CYS A 168 -22.63 4.97 -0.37
N THR A 169 -22.13 4.54 -1.53
CA THR A 169 -21.16 5.26 -2.36
C THR A 169 -21.90 5.98 -3.50
N PRO A 170 -21.61 7.26 -3.77
CA PRO A 170 -22.28 7.98 -4.83
C PRO A 170 -22.13 7.31 -6.22
N PRO A 171 -23.21 7.19 -7.02
CA PRO A 171 -23.18 6.47 -8.30
C PRO A 171 -22.14 6.99 -9.30
N TRP A 172 -21.91 8.30 -9.34
CA TRP A 172 -20.97 8.96 -10.24
C TRP A 172 -19.49 8.70 -9.90
N GLU A 173 -19.19 8.14 -8.72
CA GLU A 173 -17.82 7.77 -8.35
C GLU A 173 -17.34 6.48 -9.04
N TRP A 174 -18.27 5.59 -9.38
CA TRP A 174 -17.94 4.29 -9.99
C TRP A 174 -18.53 4.11 -11.39
N ASP A 175 -19.62 4.81 -11.75
CA ASP A 175 -20.16 4.84 -13.11
C ASP A 175 -20.08 6.27 -13.68
N ARG A 176 -19.17 6.46 -14.64
CA ARG A 176 -18.95 7.76 -15.31
C ARG A 176 -20.13 8.21 -16.17
N SER A 177 -21.05 7.29 -16.50
CA SER A 177 -22.27 7.63 -17.23
C SER A 177 -23.26 8.41 -16.37
N CYS A 178 -23.10 8.37 -15.04
CA CYS A 178 -23.96 9.06 -14.08
C CYS A 178 -23.51 10.50 -13.82
N GLY A 179 -24.43 11.44 -13.99
CA GLY A 179 -24.30 12.83 -13.58
C GLY A 179 -24.54 13.04 -12.08
N ARG A 180 -24.26 14.27 -11.63
CA ARG A 180 -24.38 14.70 -10.23
C ARG A 180 -25.71 15.37 -9.89
N THR A 181 -26.65 15.43 -10.83
CA THR A 181 -27.97 16.01 -10.60
C THR A 181 -28.69 15.22 -9.51
N VAL A 182 -28.94 15.85 -8.37
CA VAL A 182 -29.49 15.18 -7.19
C VAL A 182 -31.00 14.95 -7.36
N ARG A 183 -31.45 13.73 -7.05
CA ARG A 183 -32.85 13.38 -6.84
C ARG A 183 -32.99 12.78 -5.45
N THR A 184 -34.06 13.11 -4.73
CA THR A 184 -34.31 12.67 -3.36
C THR A 184 -35.68 12.03 -3.26
N SER A 185 -35.78 10.95 -2.48
CA SER A 185 -37.08 10.33 -2.16
C SER A 185 -37.05 9.73 -0.77
N GLU A 186 -37.26 10.56 0.25
CA GLU A 186 -37.18 10.16 1.65
C GLU A 186 -38.20 9.08 2.06
N SER A 187 -39.28 8.93 1.30
CA SER A 187 -40.26 7.84 1.48
C SER A 187 -39.65 6.43 1.34
N THR A 188 -38.48 6.29 0.71
CA THR A 188 -37.80 5.00 0.54
C THR A 188 -36.80 4.68 1.65
N ARG A 189 -36.73 5.48 2.72
CA ARG A 189 -35.71 5.36 3.77
C ARG A 189 -35.61 3.99 4.42
N THR A 190 -36.74 3.31 4.59
CA THR A 190 -36.80 1.98 5.20
C THR A 190 -36.77 0.85 4.17
N HIS A 191 -36.70 1.14 2.87
CA HIS A 191 -36.71 0.12 1.84
C HIS A 191 -35.41 -0.66 1.85
N SER A 192 -35.50 -1.95 2.18
CA SER A 192 -34.39 -2.90 2.09
C SER A 192 -34.87 -4.29 1.65
N SER A 193 -33.93 -5.22 1.58
CA SER A 193 -34.14 -6.66 1.33
C SER A 193 -33.28 -7.46 2.30
N SER A 194 -33.63 -8.72 2.55
CA SER A 194 -32.83 -9.61 3.40
C SER A 194 -31.48 -9.98 2.80
N CYS A 195 -31.27 -9.78 1.48
CA CYS A 195 -29.97 -9.94 0.84
C CYS A 195 -29.03 -8.73 1.01
N LEU A 196 -29.52 -7.65 1.63
CA LEU A 196 -28.76 -6.44 1.89
C LEU A 196 -28.43 -6.34 3.39
N PRO A 197 -27.38 -5.58 3.77
CA PRO A 197 -27.10 -5.29 5.17
C PRO A 197 -28.31 -4.67 5.88
N GLY A 198 -28.44 -4.96 7.18
CA GLY A 198 -29.51 -4.43 8.04
C GLY A 198 -29.31 -2.97 8.44
N THR A 199 -30.11 -2.48 9.38
CA THR A 199 -30.08 -1.08 9.87
C THR A 199 -28.91 -0.73 10.77
N ASN A 200 -28.12 -1.72 11.20
CA ASN A 200 -26.87 -1.53 11.94
C ASN A 200 -25.75 -2.35 11.29
N PRO A 201 -25.35 -2.02 10.05
CA PRO A 201 -24.41 -2.82 9.30
C PRO A 201 -22.97 -2.56 9.76
N SER A 202 -22.11 -3.57 9.64
CA SER A 202 -20.68 -3.35 9.80
C SER A 202 -20.12 -2.53 8.64
N ARG A 203 -18.98 -1.87 8.86
CA ARG A 203 -18.26 -1.16 7.79
C ARG A 203 -17.80 -2.09 6.67
N ILE A 204 -17.55 -3.37 6.99
CA ILE A 204 -17.22 -4.41 6.01
C ILE A 204 -18.44 -4.79 5.17
N GLU A 205 -19.62 -4.88 5.79
CA GLU A 205 -20.88 -5.16 5.09
C GLU A 205 -21.26 -4.05 4.13
N ILE A 206 -21.14 -2.79 4.55
CA ILE A 206 -21.34 -1.63 3.66
C ILE A 206 -20.38 -1.70 2.48
N LYS A 207 -19.08 -1.92 2.74
CA LYS A 207 -18.07 -2.01 1.68
C LYS A 207 -18.40 -3.13 0.69
N TYR A 208 -18.81 -4.30 1.19
CA TYR A 208 -19.17 -5.42 0.34
C TYR A 208 -20.45 -5.16 -0.48
N GLN A 209 -21.46 -4.49 0.10
CA GLN A 209 -22.65 -4.04 -0.62
C GLN A 209 -22.26 -3.11 -1.78
N ASP A 210 -21.42 -2.13 -1.50
CA ASP A 210 -20.99 -1.11 -2.46
C ASP A 210 -20.12 -1.68 -3.59
N LEU A 211 -19.42 -2.80 -3.33
CA LEU A 211 -18.69 -3.55 -4.34
C LEU A 211 -19.60 -4.46 -5.20
N GLY A 212 -20.88 -4.64 -4.84
CA GLY A 212 -21.83 -5.47 -5.59
C GLY A 212 -22.15 -6.85 -4.98
N LEU A 213 -21.83 -7.07 -3.70
CA LEU A 213 -22.02 -8.35 -3.00
C LEU A 213 -21.36 -9.53 -3.73
N VAL A 214 -22.06 -10.67 -3.88
CA VAL A 214 -21.53 -11.87 -4.55
C VAL A 214 -21.19 -11.66 -6.02
N GLY A 215 -21.75 -10.61 -6.65
CA GLY A 215 -21.41 -10.19 -8.01
C GLY A 215 -20.11 -9.38 -8.09
N SER A 216 -19.52 -9.02 -6.95
CA SER A 216 -18.22 -8.33 -6.90
C SER A 216 -17.07 -9.26 -7.29
N PHE A 217 -15.91 -8.68 -7.57
CA PHE A 217 -14.67 -9.44 -7.79
C PHE A 217 -14.20 -10.25 -6.57
N LEU A 218 -14.79 -10.05 -5.38
CA LEU A 218 -14.49 -10.81 -4.17
C LEU A 218 -15.19 -12.17 -4.15
N GLY A 219 -16.34 -12.32 -4.82
CA GLY A 219 -17.17 -13.52 -4.76
C GLY A 219 -17.95 -13.65 -3.44
N ALA A 220 -18.37 -14.86 -3.10
CA ALA A 220 -19.14 -15.15 -1.90
C ALA A 220 -18.29 -15.03 -0.62
N PRO A 221 -18.91 -14.73 0.54
CA PRO A 221 -18.21 -14.73 1.81
C PRO A 221 -17.83 -16.15 2.24
N ASP A 222 -16.57 -16.34 2.59
CA ASP A 222 -15.99 -17.61 3.11
C ASP A 222 -16.26 -17.74 4.63
N GLY A 223 -17.44 -17.32 5.07
CA GLY A 223 -17.88 -17.32 6.46
C GLY A 223 -18.09 -15.93 7.07
N ARG A 224 -18.40 -15.93 8.38
CA ARG A 224 -18.78 -14.73 9.13
C ARG A 224 -17.62 -13.74 9.31
N GLU A 225 -17.97 -12.48 9.51
CA GLU A 225 -17.02 -11.46 9.96
C GLU A 225 -16.44 -11.84 11.33
N ARG A 226 -15.14 -11.62 11.50
CA ARG A 226 -14.39 -11.96 12.72
C ARG A 226 -13.62 -10.75 13.22
N ASP A 227 -13.28 -10.77 14.50
CA ASP A 227 -12.35 -9.80 15.06
C ASP A 227 -10.95 -10.01 14.47
N ALA A 228 -10.23 -8.92 14.35
CA ALA A 228 -8.87 -8.85 13.86
C ALA A 228 -8.01 -8.09 14.88
N ASP A 229 -6.69 -8.17 14.74
CA ASP A 229 -5.73 -7.59 15.68
C ASP A 229 -5.95 -6.07 15.88
N ARG A 230 -5.55 -5.52 17.03
CA ARG A 230 -5.70 -4.09 17.35
C ARG A 230 -7.15 -3.56 17.17
N ASN A 231 -8.15 -4.31 17.65
CA ASN A 231 -9.57 -3.93 17.58
C ASN A 231 -10.10 -3.70 16.16
N GLY A 232 -9.50 -4.35 15.16
CA GLY A 232 -10.03 -4.35 13.80
C GLY A 232 -11.05 -5.45 13.56
N ARG A 233 -11.62 -5.46 12.35
CA ARG A 233 -12.54 -6.50 11.87
C ARG A 233 -12.04 -7.02 10.53
N LYS A 234 -12.36 -8.27 10.21
CA LYS A 234 -12.04 -8.87 8.92
C LYS A 234 -13.10 -9.84 8.46
N ARG A 235 -13.27 -9.95 7.14
CA ARG A 235 -14.03 -11.03 6.50
C ARG A 235 -13.31 -11.52 5.26
N ARG A 236 -13.27 -12.84 5.09
CA ARG A 236 -12.74 -13.49 3.88
C ARG A 236 -13.86 -13.74 2.88
N TYR A 237 -13.47 -13.75 1.62
CA TYR A 237 -14.32 -14.07 0.48
C TYR A 237 -13.54 -15.02 -0.45
N ASP A 238 -14.23 -15.69 -1.36
CA ASP A 238 -13.65 -16.66 -2.30
C ASP A 238 -12.35 -16.17 -2.94
N LYS A 239 -12.35 -14.89 -3.38
CA LYS A 239 -11.27 -14.30 -4.17
C LYS A 239 -10.52 -13.18 -3.44
N GLY A 240 -10.82 -12.92 -2.16
CA GLY A 240 -10.20 -11.83 -1.42
C GLY A 240 -10.58 -11.72 0.05
N MET A 241 -10.41 -10.53 0.59
CA MET A 241 -10.75 -10.19 1.97
C MET A 241 -11.02 -8.70 2.10
N ILE A 242 -11.86 -8.33 3.04
CA ILE A 242 -12.02 -6.94 3.47
C ILE A 242 -11.58 -6.89 4.94
N LEU A 243 -10.74 -5.91 5.25
CA LEU A 243 -10.34 -5.60 6.61
C LEU A 243 -10.79 -4.19 6.94
N TRP A 244 -11.20 -3.98 8.19
CA TRP A 244 -11.57 -2.68 8.72
C TRP A 244 -10.74 -2.39 9.97
N HIS A 245 -10.24 -1.17 10.05
CA HIS A 245 -9.64 -0.60 11.26
C HIS A 245 -10.17 0.82 11.47
N ARG A 246 -10.29 1.27 12.72
CA ARG A 246 -10.85 2.59 13.05
C ARG A 246 -10.12 3.73 12.33
N ASP A 247 -8.80 3.63 12.24
CA ASP A 247 -7.96 4.72 11.73
C ASP A 247 -7.90 4.77 10.19
N HIS A 248 -8.32 3.71 9.51
CA HIS A 248 -8.12 3.56 8.05
C HIS A 248 -9.41 3.23 7.29
N GLY A 249 -10.47 2.79 7.95
CA GLY A 249 -11.70 2.37 7.30
C GLY A 249 -11.61 0.95 6.72
N ALA A 250 -12.60 0.61 5.88
CA ALA A 250 -12.74 -0.73 5.31
C ALA A 250 -12.11 -0.79 3.93
N HIS A 251 -11.11 -1.66 3.77
CA HIS A 251 -10.38 -1.84 2.52
C HIS A 251 -10.35 -3.29 2.08
N GLU A 252 -10.53 -3.47 0.77
CA GLU A 252 -10.47 -4.78 0.15
C GLU A 252 -9.07 -5.08 -0.41
N VAL A 253 -8.68 -6.34 -0.29
CA VAL A 253 -7.52 -6.92 -0.96
C VAL A 253 -7.97 -8.19 -1.66
N HIS A 254 -7.72 -8.32 -2.96
CA HIS A 254 -8.15 -9.49 -3.74
C HIS A 254 -7.06 -10.09 -4.62
N GLY A 255 -7.37 -11.25 -5.21
CA GLY A 255 -6.55 -11.96 -6.17
C GLY A 255 -5.17 -12.31 -5.65
N TRP A 256 -4.14 -12.04 -6.46
CA TRP A 256 -2.77 -12.37 -6.14
C TRP A 256 -2.20 -11.58 -4.95
N LEU A 257 -2.58 -10.32 -4.82
CA LEU A 257 -2.15 -9.46 -3.72
C LEU A 257 -2.73 -9.98 -2.39
N ALA A 258 -3.99 -10.42 -2.37
CA ALA A 258 -4.59 -11.05 -1.19
C ALA A 258 -3.88 -12.35 -0.81
N ARG A 259 -3.55 -13.20 -1.79
CA ARG A 259 -2.77 -14.43 -1.54
C ARG A 259 -1.40 -14.10 -0.92
N ARG A 260 -0.69 -13.10 -1.44
CA ARG A 260 0.61 -12.65 -0.90
C ARG A 260 0.48 -12.09 0.51
N TYR A 261 -0.51 -11.22 0.74
CA TYR A 261 -0.80 -10.59 2.03
C TYR A 261 -1.10 -11.63 3.12
N ARG A 262 -1.95 -12.63 2.81
CA ARG A 262 -2.25 -13.73 3.74
C ARG A 262 -1.02 -14.56 4.09
N ARG A 263 -0.18 -14.90 3.10
CA ARG A 263 1.06 -15.67 3.32
C ARG A 263 2.10 -14.91 4.14
N SER A 264 2.05 -13.58 4.15
CA SER A 264 2.90 -12.76 5.02
C SER A 264 2.32 -12.54 6.42
N GLY A 265 1.25 -13.24 6.82
CA GLY A 265 0.62 -13.06 8.13
C GLY A 265 -0.51 -12.02 8.18
N ALA A 266 -0.95 -11.49 7.04
CA ALA A 266 -2.03 -10.50 6.96
C ALA A 266 -1.81 -9.30 7.92
N GLU A 267 -2.81 -8.91 8.70
CA GLU A 267 -2.77 -7.72 9.57
C GLU A 267 -1.82 -7.85 10.75
N THR A 268 -1.50 -9.08 11.18
CA THR A 268 -0.50 -9.36 12.22
C THR A 268 0.91 -9.46 11.63
N GLY A 269 1.02 -9.57 10.30
CA GLY A 269 2.27 -9.60 9.56
C GLY A 269 2.99 -8.24 9.51
N PRO A 270 4.07 -8.13 8.73
CA PRO A 270 4.89 -6.91 8.67
C PRO A 270 4.19 -5.72 7.99
N LEU A 271 3.15 -5.96 7.21
CA LEU A 271 2.42 -4.92 6.48
C LEU A 271 1.42 -4.15 7.36
N GLY A 272 0.77 -4.83 8.32
CA GLY A 272 -0.37 -4.26 9.05
C GLY A 272 -1.64 -4.14 8.19
N TYR A 273 -2.57 -3.28 8.59
CA TYR A 273 -3.84 -3.08 7.91
C TYR A 273 -3.68 -2.41 6.53
N PRO A 274 -4.54 -2.76 5.55
CA PRO A 274 -4.64 -2.02 4.30
C PRO A 274 -5.12 -0.58 4.55
N ARG A 275 -4.56 0.37 3.80
CA ARG A 275 -4.91 1.81 3.79
C ARG A 275 -5.54 2.27 2.47
N THR A 276 -5.54 1.39 1.47
CA THR A 276 -6.21 1.60 0.20
C THR A 276 -6.85 0.29 -0.23
N ASP A 277 -7.89 0.39 -1.05
CA ASP A 277 -8.33 -0.76 -1.83
C ASP A 277 -7.26 -1.20 -2.84
N HIS A 278 -7.47 -2.34 -3.46
CA HIS A 278 -6.70 -2.77 -4.62
C HIS A 278 -6.89 -1.80 -5.78
N ARG A 279 -5.78 -1.29 -6.31
CA ARG A 279 -5.79 -0.31 -7.41
C ARG A 279 -4.83 -0.70 -8.52
N PRO A 280 -5.15 -0.36 -9.78
CA PRO A 280 -4.15 -0.41 -10.84
C PRO A 280 -3.08 0.66 -10.59
N VAL A 281 -1.87 0.40 -11.05
CA VAL A 281 -0.89 1.48 -11.29
C VAL A 281 -1.41 2.37 -12.42
N GLY A 282 -1.03 3.65 -12.49
CA GLY A 282 -1.65 4.63 -13.40
C GLY A 282 -1.62 4.26 -14.91
N ASP A 283 -0.59 3.52 -15.36
CA ASP A 283 -0.50 2.93 -16.72
C ASP A 283 -1.30 1.63 -16.88
N ARG A 284 -1.87 1.11 -15.80
CA ARG A 284 -2.48 -0.22 -15.71
C ARG A 284 -1.53 -1.35 -16.07
N SER A 285 -0.21 -1.16 -15.96
CA SER A 285 0.78 -2.22 -16.19
C SER A 285 0.90 -3.21 -15.01
N GLY A 286 0.20 -2.92 -13.92
CA GLY A 286 0.18 -3.75 -12.73
C GLY A 286 -0.72 -3.19 -11.64
N GLN A 287 -0.50 -3.67 -10.44
CA GLN A 287 -1.41 -3.61 -9.32
C GLN A 287 -0.68 -3.22 -8.04
N ILE A 288 -1.37 -2.48 -7.18
CA ILE A 288 -0.86 -2.03 -5.88
C ILE A 288 -1.97 -2.04 -4.82
N VAL A 289 -1.58 -2.42 -3.60
CA VAL A 289 -2.33 -2.13 -2.37
C VAL A 289 -1.35 -1.53 -1.37
N ARG A 290 -1.75 -0.44 -0.71
CA ARG A 290 -0.96 0.21 0.35
C ARG A 290 -1.46 -0.24 1.72
N PHE A 291 -0.52 -0.42 2.63
CA PHE A 291 -0.75 -0.83 4.01
C PHE A 291 -0.11 0.18 4.98
N GLU A 292 -0.31 -0.01 6.27
CA GLU A 292 0.26 0.82 7.33
C GLU A 292 1.79 0.94 7.22
N ARG A 293 2.47 -0.19 7.03
CA ARG A 293 3.93 -0.30 7.11
C ARG A 293 4.61 -0.66 5.79
N GLY A 294 3.88 -0.62 4.69
CA GLY A 294 4.43 -0.92 3.36
C GLY A 294 3.37 -1.01 2.29
N SER A 295 3.74 -1.56 1.15
CA SER A 295 2.83 -1.79 0.03
C SER A 295 3.13 -3.13 -0.63
N ILE A 296 2.10 -3.76 -1.20
CA ILE A 296 2.27 -4.90 -2.10
C ILE A 296 2.16 -4.39 -3.53
N TYR A 297 3.15 -4.71 -4.36
CA TYR A 297 3.18 -4.39 -5.77
C TYR A 297 3.17 -5.67 -6.61
N ARG A 298 2.59 -5.58 -7.80
CA ARG A 298 2.68 -6.64 -8.80
C ARG A 298 2.67 -6.03 -10.20
N LYS A 299 3.66 -6.35 -11.02
CA LYS A 299 3.59 -6.12 -12.47
C LYS A 299 2.79 -7.25 -13.11
N PHE A 300 1.95 -6.99 -14.10
CA PHE A 300 1.33 -8.09 -14.85
C PHE A 300 2.43 -8.96 -15.51
N GLY A 301 2.30 -10.28 -15.38
CA GLY A 301 3.35 -11.24 -15.78
C GLY A 301 4.57 -11.34 -14.85
N GLY A 302 4.65 -10.49 -13.81
CA GLY A 302 5.78 -10.46 -12.87
C GLY A 302 5.46 -11.01 -11.47
N PRO A 303 6.45 -10.95 -10.55
CA PRO A 303 6.27 -11.36 -9.17
C PRO A 303 5.34 -10.42 -8.39
N THR A 304 4.83 -10.92 -7.27
CA THR A 304 4.05 -10.12 -6.29
C THR A 304 4.93 -9.90 -5.07
N THR A 305 5.38 -8.66 -4.88
CA THR A 305 6.44 -8.30 -3.94
C THR A 305 5.94 -7.32 -2.87
N ILE A 306 6.53 -7.44 -1.68
CA ILE A 306 6.25 -6.63 -0.50
C ILE A 306 7.40 -5.64 -0.31
N VAL A 307 7.10 -4.34 -0.32
CA VAL A 307 8.06 -3.29 0.00
C VAL A 307 7.65 -2.64 1.32
N LEU A 308 8.57 -2.57 2.28
CA LEU A 308 8.29 -2.18 3.67
C LEU A 308 8.96 -0.87 4.08
N GLY A 309 8.44 -0.27 5.16
CA GLY A 309 9.13 0.73 5.97
C GLY A 309 9.60 1.97 5.21
N ARG A 310 10.83 2.42 5.52
CA ARG A 310 11.48 3.58 4.89
C ARG A 310 11.74 3.34 3.40
N VAL A 311 12.02 2.10 3.01
CA VAL A 311 12.20 1.71 1.60
C VAL A 311 10.95 2.01 0.77
N ASP A 312 9.76 1.58 1.20
CA ASP A 312 8.51 1.88 0.49
C ASP A 312 8.20 3.39 0.46
N ARG A 313 8.44 4.10 1.57
CA ARG A 313 8.25 5.56 1.63
C ARG A 313 9.13 6.27 0.59
N ARG A 314 10.41 5.90 0.51
CA ARG A 314 11.34 6.46 -0.48
C ARG A 314 10.93 6.09 -1.89
N TYR A 315 10.61 4.81 -2.14
CA TYR A 315 10.20 4.33 -3.45
C TYR A 315 8.99 5.11 -4.00
N ARG A 316 7.98 5.37 -3.17
CA ARG A 316 6.82 6.19 -3.54
C ARG A 316 7.20 7.64 -3.85
N LYS A 317 8.07 8.26 -3.05
CA LYS A 317 8.59 9.61 -3.34
C LYS A 317 9.36 9.68 -4.67
N LEU A 318 9.98 8.56 -5.09
CA LEU A 318 10.69 8.44 -6.37
C LEU A 318 9.77 8.07 -7.56
N GLY A 319 8.44 8.14 -7.39
CA GLY A 319 7.46 7.86 -8.45
C GLY A 319 6.97 6.41 -8.50
N GLY A 320 7.39 5.55 -7.57
CA GLY A 320 6.95 4.16 -7.49
C GLY A 320 7.24 3.37 -8.78
N PRO A 321 6.32 2.49 -9.24
CA PRO A 321 6.54 1.67 -10.44
C PRO A 321 6.76 2.46 -11.73
N ARG A 322 6.25 3.70 -11.81
CA ARG A 322 6.46 4.61 -12.95
C ARG A 322 7.80 5.35 -12.88
N GLY A 323 8.47 5.29 -11.74
CA GLY A 323 9.74 5.95 -11.51
C GLY A 323 10.92 5.25 -12.20
N ARG A 324 12.11 5.83 -12.02
CA ARG A 324 13.35 5.33 -12.63
C ARG A 324 13.71 3.91 -12.20
N LEU A 325 13.28 3.47 -11.02
CA LEU A 325 13.53 2.12 -10.49
C LEU A 325 12.72 1.03 -11.19
N GLY A 326 11.52 1.33 -11.70
CA GLY A 326 10.59 0.33 -12.20
C GLY A 326 9.94 -0.48 -11.07
N TYR A 327 9.40 -1.66 -11.39
CA TYR A 327 8.75 -2.51 -10.40
C TYR A 327 9.75 -3.19 -9.44
N PRO A 328 9.37 -3.44 -8.17
CA PRO A 328 10.15 -4.28 -7.26
C PRO A 328 10.24 -5.72 -7.76
N THR A 329 11.46 -6.28 -7.75
CA THR A 329 11.78 -7.65 -8.16
C THR A 329 12.07 -8.57 -6.97
N SER A 330 12.26 -8.00 -5.77
CA SER A 330 12.36 -8.74 -4.50
C SER A 330 11.45 -8.12 -3.44
N ASP A 331 11.25 -8.84 -2.35
CA ASP A 331 10.72 -8.24 -1.13
C ASP A 331 11.78 -7.33 -0.46
N THR A 332 11.37 -6.51 0.50
CA THR A 332 12.30 -5.88 1.46
C THR A 332 12.85 -6.94 2.40
N MET A 333 14.16 -7.17 2.31
CA MET A 333 14.88 -8.20 3.07
C MET A 333 16.07 -7.58 3.81
N PRO A 334 16.55 -8.20 4.91
CA PRO A 334 17.82 -7.85 5.52
C PRO A 334 18.98 -7.91 4.52
N THR A 335 19.97 -7.04 4.67
CA THR A 335 21.22 -7.12 3.90
C THR A 335 22.25 -7.97 4.64
N ASN A 336 23.44 -8.14 4.04
CA ASN A 336 24.63 -8.72 4.71
C ASN A 336 25.34 -7.75 5.66
N ALA A 337 24.68 -6.65 6.02
CA ALA A 337 25.09 -5.71 7.05
C ALA A 337 23.83 -5.28 7.82
N ARG A 338 23.97 -4.41 8.84
CA ARG A 338 22.82 -3.94 9.62
C ARG A 338 21.94 -3.00 8.80
N GLY A 339 20.98 -3.55 8.06
CA GLY A 339 20.01 -2.79 7.28
C GLY A 339 19.10 -3.66 6.43
N THR A 340 18.30 -3.04 5.59
CA THR A 340 17.38 -3.71 4.67
C THR A 340 17.54 -3.18 3.24
N ALA A 341 17.16 -4.00 2.26
CA ALA A 341 17.15 -3.59 0.87
C ALA A 341 15.98 -4.21 0.10
N THR A 342 15.58 -3.51 -0.96
CA THR A 342 14.69 -4.04 -1.99
C THR A 342 15.33 -3.85 -3.35
N ARG A 343 15.32 -4.90 -4.17
CA ARG A 343 15.72 -4.85 -5.57
C ARG A 343 14.53 -4.48 -6.45
N PHE A 344 14.81 -3.71 -7.49
CA PHE A 344 13.88 -3.25 -8.50
C PHE A 344 14.46 -3.55 -9.89
N GLU A 345 13.63 -3.44 -10.93
CA GLU A 345 14.04 -3.70 -12.33
C GLU A 345 15.32 -2.96 -12.74
N ARG A 346 15.55 -1.74 -12.23
CA ARG A 346 16.66 -0.87 -12.66
C ARG A 346 17.54 -0.36 -11.51
N GLY A 347 17.51 -1.03 -10.36
CA GLY A 347 18.34 -0.66 -9.22
C GLY A 347 17.89 -1.30 -7.91
N ALA A 348 18.32 -0.72 -6.80
CA ALA A 348 17.93 -1.12 -5.47
C ALA A 348 17.76 0.10 -4.57
N ILE A 349 16.96 -0.04 -3.52
CA ILE A 349 16.92 0.91 -2.42
C ILE A 349 17.44 0.19 -1.19
N PHE A 350 18.39 0.82 -0.50
CA PHE A 350 18.97 0.35 0.75
C PHE A 350 18.58 1.30 1.88
N ASP A 351 18.41 0.75 3.06
CA ASP A 351 18.05 1.47 4.27
C ASP A 351 18.87 0.91 5.44
N SER A 352 19.51 1.78 6.22
CA SER A 352 20.23 1.39 7.43
C SER A 352 19.73 2.19 8.64
N PRO A 353 20.15 1.86 9.87
CA PRO A 353 19.90 2.72 11.03
C PRO A 353 20.55 4.10 10.90
N ASP A 354 21.73 4.14 10.26
CA ASP A 354 22.61 5.31 10.20
C ASP A 354 22.35 6.17 8.95
N THR A 355 21.67 5.62 7.94
CA THR A 355 21.35 6.30 6.68
C THR A 355 19.85 6.22 6.38
N ASP A 356 19.27 7.29 5.82
CA ASP A 356 17.90 7.22 5.28
C ASP A 356 17.86 6.27 4.06
N ALA A 357 16.67 5.84 3.65
CA ALA A 357 16.53 4.97 2.49
C ALA A 357 17.06 5.64 1.21
N VAL A 358 18.14 5.11 0.64
CA VAL A 358 18.81 5.66 -0.56
C VAL A 358 18.70 4.69 -1.73
N ALA A 359 18.31 5.23 -2.89
CA ALA A 359 18.25 4.50 -4.15
C ALA A 359 19.60 4.51 -4.87
N VAL A 360 20.02 3.33 -5.32
CA VAL A 360 21.20 3.12 -6.19
C VAL A 360 20.69 2.58 -7.52
N LEU A 361 21.10 3.19 -8.64
CA LEU A 361 20.51 2.97 -9.97
C LEU A 361 21.53 2.53 -11.01
N GLY A 362 21.05 1.82 -12.03
CA GLY A 362 21.80 1.52 -13.26
C GLY A 362 23.13 0.81 -13.00
N ARG A 363 24.17 1.15 -13.77
CA ARG A 363 25.49 0.48 -13.67
C ARG A 363 26.13 0.63 -12.30
N ILE A 364 25.87 1.73 -11.57
CA ILE A 364 26.34 1.89 -10.20
C ILE A 364 25.76 0.80 -9.30
N ALA A 365 24.46 0.52 -9.42
CA ALA A 365 23.81 -0.55 -8.65
C ALA A 365 24.40 -1.92 -8.99
N THR A 366 24.64 -2.19 -10.28
CA THR A 366 25.29 -3.42 -10.76
C THR A 366 26.67 -3.60 -10.13
N VAL A 367 27.56 -2.60 -10.28
CA VAL A 367 28.93 -2.63 -9.75
C VAL A 367 28.96 -2.81 -8.23
N TYR A 368 28.04 -2.16 -7.52
CA TYR A 368 27.93 -2.24 -6.06
C TYR A 368 27.45 -3.63 -5.59
N LEU A 369 26.42 -4.18 -6.24
CA LEU A 369 25.86 -5.49 -5.89
C LEU A 369 26.79 -6.65 -6.27
N GLU A 370 27.49 -6.58 -7.41
CA GLU A 370 28.50 -7.57 -7.82
C GLU A 370 29.68 -7.65 -6.84
N ARG A 371 29.95 -6.56 -6.12
CA ARG A 371 30.98 -6.49 -5.07
C ARG A 371 30.47 -6.86 -3.68
N GLY A 372 29.28 -7.44 -3.57
CA GLY A 372 28.74 -7.87 -2.28
C GLY A 372 28.01 -6.78 -1.48
N GLY A 373 27.70 -5.63 -2.08
CA GLY A 373 26.81 -4.62 -1.49
C GLY A 373 27.32 -4.06 -0.14
N PRO A 374 26.42 -3.70 0.80
CA PRO A 374 26.79 -2.99 2.02
C PRO A 374 27.87 -3.69 2.87
N GLY A 375 27.76 -5.00 3.09
CA GLY A 375 28.69 -5.73 3.93
C GLY A 375 29.92 -6.31 3.22
N GLY A 376 29.96 -6.30 1.88
CA GLY A 376 31.01 -6.98 1.11
C GLY A 376 31.86 -6.07 0.23
N SER A 377 31.36 -4.89 -0.15
CA SER A 377 32.02 -4.06 -1.17
C SER A 377 33.15 -3.17 -0.64
N GLY A 378 33.34 -3.12 0.68
CA GLY A 378 34.22 -2.16 1.34
C GLY A 378 33.79 -0.70 1.18
N LEU A 379 32.53 -0.46 0.79
CA LEU A 379 31.92 0.87 0.64
C LEU A 379 30.88 1.20 1.72
N GLY A 380 30.33 0.20 2.42
CA GLY A 380 29.20 0.39 3.32
C GLY A 380 27.89 0.75 2.60
N PHE A 381 26.94 1.34 3.33
CA PHE A 381 25.65 1.77 2.79
C PHE A 381 25.72 3.04 1.94
N PRO A 382 24.80 3.24 0.99
CA PRO A 382 24.67 4.50 0.26
C PRO A 382 24.16 5.64 1.17
N VAL A 383 24.87 6.77 1.18
CA VAL A 383 24.61 7.90 2.10
C VAL A 383 24.08 9.16 1.41
N ALA A 384 23.99 9.16 0.08
CA ALA A 384 23.47 10.30 -0.68
C ALA A 384 22.84 9.79 -1.98
N PRO A 385 21.80 10.43 -2.52
CA PRO A 385 21.19 9.99 -3.77
C PRO A 385 22.15 10.09 -4.97
N HIS A 386 21.89 9.26 -5.98
CA HIS A 386 22.54 9.29 -7.28
C HIS A 386 22.50 10.71 -7.87
N ARG A 387 23.65 11.27 -8.28
CA ARG A 387 23.76 12.56 -8.96
C ARG A 387 24.47 12.44 -10.31
N SER A 388 24.15 13.36 -11.21
CA SER A 388 25.04 13.65 -12.34
C SER A 388 26.33 14.29 -11.81
N VAL A 389 27.42 14.13 -12.53
CA VAL A 389 28.64 14.92 -12.29
C VAL A 389 28.47 16.25 -13.00
N ASP A 390 28.76 17.35 -12.31
CA ASP A 390 28.62 18.70 -12.85
C ASP A 390 29.57 18.87 -14.06
N GLY A 391 29.10 19.54 -15.12
CA GLY A 391 29.90 19.75 -16.35
C GLY A 391 30.05 18.54 -17.29
N GLY A 392 29.33 17.42 -17.09
CA GLY A 392 29.41 16.28 -18.01
C GLY A 392 28.32 15.19 -17.89
N GLY A 393 28.40 14.18 -18.76
CA GLY A 393 27.50 13.02 -18.79
C GLY A 393 27.72 11.98 -17.68
N GLY A 394 28.64 12.24 -16.76
CA GLY A 394 29.06 11.33 -15.70
C GLY A 394 27.99 11.03 -14.66
N ARG A 395 28.24 10.00 -13.84
CA ARG A 395 27.37 9.60 -12.72
C ARG A 395 28.21 9.42 -11.46
N LYS A 396 27.69 9.87 -10.32
CA LYS A 396 28.31 9.69 -9.01
C LYS A 396 27.30 9.26 -7.94
N GLN A 397 27.75 8.41 -7.03
CA GLN A 397 26.99 7.91 -5.89
C GLN A 397 27.94 7.75 -4.70
N ARG A 398 27.62 8.43 -3.59
CA ARG A 398 28.42 8.36 -2.35
C ARG A 398 27.91 7.21 -1.46
N PHE A 399 28.86 6.56 -0.81
CA PHE A 399 28.68 5.52 0.20
C PHE A 399 29.41 5.92 1.48
N GLU A 400 29.23 5.19 2.57
CA GLU A 400 29.89 5.44 3.87
C GLU A 400 31.40 5.54 3.70
N ASP A 401 32.01 4.54 3.06
CA ASP A 401 33.45 4.38 2.95
C ASP A 401 33.96 4.55 1.51
N GLY A 402 33.24 5.31 0.69
CA GLY A 402 33.71 5.60 -0.66
C GLY A 402 32.71 6.22 -1.62
N LEU A 403 33.04 6.08 -2.90
CA LEU A 403 32.34 6.69 -4.03
C LEU A 403 32.36 5.72 -5.20
N ILE A 404 31.22 5.61 -5.91
CA ILE A 404 31.23 5.09 -7.28
C ILE A 404 31.01 6.26 -8.22
N ILE A 405 31.96 6.47 -9.14
CA ILE A 405 31.96 7.60 -10.08
C ILE A 405 32.52 7.20 -11.45
N GLY A 406 32.08 7.85 -12.51
CA GLY A 406 32.71 7.70 -13.82
C GLY A 406 32.20 8.66 -14.89
N PRO A 407 32.89 8.70 -16.06
CA PRO A 407 32.65 9.69 -17.11
C PRO A 407 31.33 9.47 -17.86
N SER A 408 30.72 8.29 -17.75
CA SER A 408 29.44 7.99 -18.39
C SER A 408 28.62 7.01 -17.56
N PRO A 409 27.30 6.87 -17.84
CA PRO A 409 26.45 5.90 -17.15
C PRO A 409 26.87 4.43 -17.35
N ARG A 410 27.72 4.13 -18.35
CA ARG A 410 28.19 2.77 -18.66
C ARG A 410 29.55 2.44 -18.04
N ARG A 411 30.36 3.46 -17.75
CA ARG A 411 31.73 3.30 -17.26
C ARG A 411 31.87 4.02 -15.93
N VAL A 412 31.77 3.26 -14.84
CA VAL A 412 31.86 3.75 -13.46
C VAL A 412 32.82 2.86 -12.66
N PHE A 413 33.54 3.48 -11.73
CA PHE A 413 34.57 2.85 -10.94
C PHE A 413 34.39 3.16 -9.46
N VAL A 414 34.91 2.26 -8.64
CA VAL A 414 34.90 2.37 -7.18
C VAL A 414 36.14 3.14 -6.76
N VAL A 415 35.97 4.12 -5.89
CA VAL A 415 37.05 4.83 -5.18
C VAL A 415 36.73 4.73 -3.68
N ARG A 416 37.47 3.90 -2.96
CA ARG A 416 37.31 3.70 -1.50
C ARG A 416 38.06 4.77 -0.71
N GLU A 417 37.68 4.94 0.54
CA GLU A 417 38.52 5.65 1.51
C GLU A 417 39.82 4.87 1.78
N PRO A 418 40.93 5.57 2.12
CA PRO A 418 41.07 7.04 2.23
C PRO A 418 41.31 7.80 0.91
N ILE A 419 41.55 7.09 -0.20
CA ILE A 419 41.84 7.70 -1.51
C ILE A 419 40.72 8.64 -1.97
N ARG A 420 39.46 8.26 -1.71
CA ARG A 420 38.27 9.06 -2.03
C ARG A 420 38.31 10.45 -1.39
N ARG A 421 38.73 10.55 -0.13
CA ARG A 421 38.84 11.83 0.60
C ARG A 421 39.78 12.78 -0.11
N ARG A 422 40.98 12.34 -0.44
CA ARG A 422 41.96 13.15 -1.18
C ARG A 422 41.43 13.53 -2.56
N TYR A 423 40.90 12.54 -3.30
CA TYR A 423 40.36 12.77 -4.65
C TYR A 423 39.28 13.86 -4.70
N MET A 424 38.29 13.80 -3.82
CA MET A 424 37.16 14.74 -3.86
C MET A 424 37.37 16.00 -3.01
N GLY A 425 38.28 15.97 -2.04
CA GLY A 425 38.51 17.06 -1.09
C GLY A 425 39.70 17.95 -1.43
N GLU A 426 40.77 17.40 -2.00
CA GLU A 426 42.02 18.13 -2.29
C GLU A 426 42.27 18.27 -3.80
N MET A 427 41.78 17.33 -4.61
CA MET A 427 42.12 17.24 -6.04
C MET A 427 40.96 17.59 -6.97
N ASP A 428 39.93 18.28 -6.49
CA ASP A 428 38.74 18.73 -7.27
C ASP A 428 38.02 17.61 -8.06
N GLY A 429 38.19 16.35 -7.65
CA GLY A 429 37.55 15.19 -8.25
C GLY A 429 37.82 15.06 -9.76
N PRO A 430 36.80 14.80 -10.58
CA PRO A 430 36.97 14.60 -12.03
C PRO A 430 37.47 15.82 -12.81
N SER A 431 37.31 17.03 -12.25
CA SER A 431 37.71 18.27 -12.91
C SER A 431 39.17 18.64 -12.61
N GLY A 432 39.75 18.08 -11.55
CA GLY A 432 41.13 18.35 -11.19
C GLY A 432 42.14 17.47 -11.94
N PRO A 433 43.41 17.49 -11.49
CA PRO A 433 44.52 16.96 -12.27
C PRO A 433 44.46 15.46 -12.46
N TRP A 434 43.82 14.70 -11.57
CA TRP A 434 43.72 13.24 -11.69
C TRP A 434 42.75 12.80 -12.81
N GLY A 435 41.69 13.59 -13.06
CA GLY A 435 40.58 13.22 -13.94
C GLY A 435 39.71 12.10 -13.35
N TYR A 436 38.99 11.36 -14.21
CA TYR A 436 38.16 10.23 -13.77
C TYR A 436 39.00 9.00 -13.39
N PRO A 437 38.54 8.18 -12.44
CA PRO A 437 39.12 6.86 -12.22
C PRO A 437 38.98 5.99 -13.49
N ILE A 438 39.97 5.12 -13.71
CA ILE A 438 39.97 4.13 -14.81
C ILE A 438 40.06 2.69 -14.31
N THR A 439 40.31 2.51 -13.01
CA THR A 439 40.19 1.22 -12.31
C THR A 439 39.29 1.38 -11.10
N HIS A 440 38.72 0.27 -10.65
CA HIS A 440 38.22 0.19 -9.28
C HIS A 440 39.42 0.26 -8.32
N THR A 441 39.19 0.68 -7.08
CA THR A 441 40.20 0.55 -6.01
C THR A 441 40.57 -0.92 -5.87
N GLY A 442 41.87 -1.20 -5.96
CA GLY A 442 42.45 -2.51 -5.70
C GLY A 442 43.18 -2.52 -4.38
N GLU A 443 43.33 -3.71 -3.81
CA GLU A 443 44.19 -3.95 -2.66
C GLU A 443 45.60 -4.30 -3.17
N ILE A 444 46.62 -4.00 -2.37
CA ILE A 444 47.99 -4.41 -2.63
C ILE A 444 48.16 -5.84 -2.12
N VAL A 445 48.74 -6.71 -2.95
CA VAL A 445 48.94 -8.11 -2.59
C VAL A 445 50.00 -8.18 -1.48
N ASP A 446 49.70 -8.97 -0.44
CA ASP A 446 50.54 -9.23 0.73
C ASP A 446 50.92 -7.99 1.57
N LYS A 447 50.27 -6.84 1.35
CA LYS A 447 50.44 -5.63 2.17
C LYS A 447 49.10 -4.97 2.44
N ASP A 448 48.95 -4.40 3.64
CA ASP A 448 47.80 -3.54 3.94
C ASP A 448 47.93 -2.22 3.19
N GLY A 449 47.26 -2.13 2.05
CA GLY A 449 47.30 -0.94 1.23
C GLY A 449 46.31 -0.98 0.08
N LEU A 450 46.01 0.20 -0.43
CA LEU A 450 45.06 0.42 -1.51
C LEU A 450 45.77 1.12 -2.66
N TRP A 451 45.26 0.89 -3.87
CA TRP A 451 45.67 1.67 -5.03
C TRP A 451 44.49 1.97 -5.94
N ASN A 452 44.60 3.08 -6.66
CA ASN A 452 43.67 3.42 -7.72
C ASN A 452 44.39 4.11 -8.87
N ARG A 453 44.04 3.77 -10.11
CA ARG A 453 44.47 4.54 -11.29
C ARG A 453 43.38 5.48 -11.75
N PHE A 454 43.80 6.69 -12.08
CA PHE A 454 43.01 7.73 -12.71
C PHE A 454 43.54 7.98 -14.12
N GLN A 455 42.86 8.85 -14.88
CA GLN A 455 43.26 9.17 -16.26
C GLN A 455 44.71 9.66 -16.33
N ARG A 456 45.11 10.51 -15.38
CA ARG A 456 46.43 11.19 -15.37
C ARG A 456 47.30 10.86 -14.16
N ALA A 457 46.73 10.26 -13.11
CA ALA A 457 47.46 9.96 -11.87
C ALA A 457 47.33 8.48 -11.48
N VAL A 458 48.26 8.03 -10.66
CA VAL A 458 48.16 6.80 -9.86
C VAL A 458 48.27 7.18 -8.40
N VAL A 459 47.48 6.53 -7.56
CA VAL A 459 47.42 6.82 -6.13
C VAL A 459 47.60 5.53 -5.37
N TYR A 460 48.48 5.54 -4.38
CA TYR A 460 48.70 4.46 -3.43
C TYR A 460 48.41 4.97 -2.02
N TRP A 461 47.93 4.07 -1.17
CA TRP A 461 47.71 4.34 0.24
C TRP A 461 48.18 3.15 1.07
N SER A 462 48.86 3.44 2.18
CA SER A 462 49.06 2.50 3.29
C SER A 462 48.75 3.21 4.62
N PRO A 463 48.52 2.47 5.72
CA PRO A 463 48.38 3.06 7.04
C PRO A 463 49.58 3.90 7.49
N GLN A 464 50.79 3.52 7.05
CA GLN A 464 52.05 4.14 7.48
C GLN A 464 52.36 5.43 6.72
N THR A 465 52.11 5.46 5.41
CA THR A 465 52.51 6.61 4.57
C THR A 465 51.34 7.53 4.28
N GLY A 466 50.10 7.02 4.26
CA GLY A 466 48.94 7.80 3.82
C GLY A 466 48.79 7.78 2.30
N SER A 467 47.92 8.64 1.77
CA SER A 467 47.58 8.63 0.34
C SER A 467 48.51 9.53 -0.45
N HIS A 468 49.35 8.93 -1.29
CA HIS A 468 50.29 9.64 -2.16
C HIS A 468 50.03 9.34 -3.63
N TRP A 469 50.21 10.36 -4.46
CA TRP A 469 49.99 10.25 -5.90
C TRP A 469 51.17 10.73 -6.73
N PHE A 470 51.24 10.20 -7.93
CA PHE A 470 52.17 10.66 -8.95
C PHE A 470 51.57 10.43 -10.34
N GLU A 471 52.14 11.09 -11.34
CA GLU A 471 51.62 11.03 -12.70
C GLU A 471 51.72 9.63 -13.29
N ARG A 472 50.76 9.29 -14.16
CA ARG A 472 50.74 8.00 -14.88
C ARG A 472 51.73 8.01 -16.06
N GLY A 473 52.96 8.46 -15.81
CA GLY A 473 54.03 8.69 -16.77
C GLY A 473 55.22 7.72 -16.64
N THR A 474 56.43 8.23 -16.89
CA THR A 474 57.67 7.43 -16.94
C THR A 474 58.03 6.83 -15.59
N ILE A 475 57.96 7.62 -14.51
CA ILE A 475 58.20 7.15 -13.13
C ILE A 475 57.28 5.97 -12.79
N TYR A 476 55.98 6.07 -13.10
CA TYR A 476 55.05 4.98 -12.86
C TYR A 476 55.38 3.70 -13.62
N ARG A 477 55.79 3.80 -14.89
CA ARG A 477 56.21 2.62 -15.66
C ARG A 477 57.43 1.96 -15.01
N ARG A 478 58.42 2.73 -14.59
CA ARG A 478 59.59 2.22 -13.88
C ARG A 478 59.21 1.58 -12.56
N TYR A 479 58.44 2.28 -11.71
CA TYR A 479 57.98 1.77 -10.42
C TYR A 479 57.28 0.40 -10.52
N ARG A 480 56.48 0.18 -11.56
CA ARG A 480 55.86 -1.14 -11.81
C ARG A 480 56.86 -2.23 -12.19
N ILE A 481 57.91 -1.90 -12.93
CA ILE A 481 58.99 -2.84 -13.27
C ILE A 481 59.73 -3.24 -11.99
N GLU A 482 59.90 -2.32 -11.05
CA GLU A 482 60.50 -2.56 -9.73
C GLU A 482 59.58 -3.32 -8.75
N GLY A 483 58.43 -3.82 -9.21
CA GLY A 483 57.47 -4.58 -8.39
C GLY A 483 56.39 -3.73 -7.70
N GLY A 484 56.41 -2.40 -7.89
CA GLY A 484 55.46 -1.48 -7.28
C GLY A 484 55.53 -1.49 -5.75
N ALA A 485 54.38 -1.34 -5.08
CA ALA A 485 54.34 -1.22 -3.61
C ALA A 485 54.76 -2.50 -2.87
N SER A 486 54.63 -3.67 -3.50
CA SER A 486 55.14 -4.94 -2.96
C SER A 486 56.61 -5.19 -3.33
N GLY A 487 57.19 -4.35 -4.19
CA GLY A 487 58.57 -4.46 -4.65
C GLY A 487 59.58 -3.78 -3.71
N ARG A 488 60.84 -3.71 -4.19
CA ARG A 488 61.99 -3.25 -3.38
C ARG A 488 61.86 -1.81 -2.86
N LEU A 489 61.15 -0.94 -3.59
CA LEU A 489 60.99 0.47 -3.22
C LEU A 489 59.93 0.71 -2.14
N GLY A 490 58.95 -0.20 -1.99
CA GLY A 490 57.83 -0.02 -1.05
C GLY A 490 56.81 1.03 -1.50
N PHE A 491 55.99 1.51 -0.57
CA PHE A 491 54.96 2.53 -0.82
C PHE A 491 55.58 3.92 -1.05
N PRO A 492 54.93 4.80 -1.82
CA PRO A 492 55.30 6.21 -1.87
C PRO A 492 55.09 6.88 -0.50
N ILE A 493 56.00 7.77 -0.13
CA ILE A 493 55.96 8.57 1.12
C ILE A 493 55.75 10.07 0.87
N ALA A 494 55.77 10.48 -0.39
CA ALA A 494 55.51 11.84 -0.83
C ALA A 494 54.77 11.83 -2.16
N ASP A 495 54.03 12.90 -2.43
CA ASP A 495 53.51 13.15 -3.78
C ASP A 495 54.68 13.46 -4.73
N GLN A 496 54.46 13.29 -6.03
CA GLN A 496 55.45 13.67 -7.03
C GLN A 496 55.81 15.16 -6.91
N ASP A 497 57.12 15.43 -6.85
CA ASP A 497 57.68 16.77 -6.85
C ASP A 497 58.62 16.98 -8.04
N VAL A 498 59.06 18.23 -8.19
CA VAL A 498 60.09 18.63 -9.15
C VAL A 498 61.25 19.21 -8.35
N THR A 499 62.43 18.63 -8.51
CA THR A 499 63.65 19.05 -7.80
C THR A 499 64.16 20.40 -8.36
N PRO A 500 65.06 21.10 -7.65
CA PRO A 500 65.58 22.40 -8.12
C PRO A 500 66.28 22.35 -9.49
N ASP A 501 66.83 21.20 -9.86
CA ASP A 501 67.45 20.87 -11.15
C ASP A 501 66.44 20.41 -12.21
N GLY A 502 65.14 20.45 -11.93
CA GLY A 502 64.07 20.18 -12.90
C GLY A 502 63.70 18.71 -13.08
N LEU A 503 64.29 17.80 -12.30
CA LEU A 503 63.95 16.39 -12.34
C LEU A 503 62.59 16.15 -11.68
N GLN A 504 61.75 15.34 -12.32
CA GLN A 504 60.57 14.80 -11.66
C GLN A 504 61.01 13.72 -10.68
N ARG A 505 60.55 13.77 -9.44
CA ARG A 505 60.93 12.80 -8.40
C ARG A 505 59.71 12.26 -7.67
N VAL A 506 59.81 10.98 -7.28
CA VAL A 506 58.91 10.36 -6.31
C VAL A 506 59.75 9.61 -5.31
N THR A 507 59.50 9.84 -4.02
CA THR A 507 60.20 9.16 -2.92
C THR A 507 59.32 8.06 -2.34
N PHE A 508 59.93 6.91 -2.06
CA PHE A 508 59.32 5.69 -1.54
C PHE A 508 59.99 5.29 -0.22
N GLU A 509 59.41 4.30 0.48
CA GLU A 509 59.91 3.80 1.78
C GLU A 509 61.39 3.40 1.76
N HIS A 510 61.88 2.86 0.64
CA HIS A 510 63.23 2.30 0.50
C HIS A 510 63.98 2.83 -0.73
N GLY A 511 63.70 4.08 -1.13
CA GLY A 511 64.41 4.70 -2.25
C GLY A 511 63.62 5.80 -2.95
N ALA A 512 64.09 6.20 -4.13
CA ALA A 512 63.42 7.18 -4.98
C ALA A 512 63.55 6.83 -6.46
N ILE A 513 62.65 7.36 -7.28
CA ILE A 513 62.80 7.36 -8.73
C ILE A 513 62.83 8.81 -9.21
N THR A 514 63.85 9.16 -9.98
CA THR A 514 63.96 10.44 -10.68
C THR A 514 63.79 10.25 -12.18
N TYR A 515 63.24 11.27 -12.85
CA TYR A 515 63.07 11.32 -14.28
C TYR A 515 63.43 12.71 -14.80
N GLU A 516 64.38 12.76 -15.74
CA GLU A 516 64.77 13.98 -16.44
C GLU A 516 63.97 14.11 -17.75
N PRO A 517 63.07 15.11 -17.88
CA PRO A 517 62.22 15.23 -19.06
C PRO A 517 62.99 15.49 -20.36
N GLU A 518 64.11 16.21 -20.29
CA GLU A 518 64.90 16.62 -21.47
C GLU A 518 65.70 15.47 -22.07
N SER A 519 66.45 14.73 -21.24
CA SER A 519 67.28 13.60 -21.70
C SER A 519 66.49 12.29 -21.81
N GLY A 520 65.37 12.18 -21.09
CA GLY A 520 64.64 10.93 -20.94
C GLY A 520 65.23 9.98 -19.89
N ALA A 521 66.29 10.39 -19.16
CA ALA A 521 66.96 9.56 -18.18
C ALA A 521 66.04 9.22 -17.01
N VAL A 522 66.10 7.95 -16.55
CA VAL A 522 65.35 7.45 -15.40
C VAL A 522 66.32 6.74 -14.48
N GLU A 523 66.41 7.21 -13.25
CA GLU A 523 67.31 6.65 -12.23
C GLU A 523 66.48 6.10 -11.06
N VAL A 524 66.91 4.95 -10.53
CA VAL A 524 66.36 4.38 -9.30
C VAL A 524 67.42 4.48 -8.23
N ILE A 525 67.14 5.28 -7.21
CA ILE A 525 68.03 5.53 -6.07
C ILE A 525 67.59 4.58 -4.96
N GLU A 526 68.49 3.72 -4.48
CA GLU A 526 68.24 2.83 -3.35
C GLU A 526 68.45 3.58 -2.02
N GLY A 527 67.60 3.27 -1.03
CA GLY A 527 67.57 3.92 0.29
C GLY A 527 68.13 3.08 1.41
#